data_AF-A0A0F8Y9I4-F1
#
_entry.id   AF-A0A0F8Y9I4-F1
#
_cell.length_a   1.000
_cell.length_b   1.000
_cell.length_c   1.000
_cell.angle_alpha   90.00
_cell.angle_beta   90.00
_cell.angle_gamma   90.00
#
_symmetry.space_group_name_H-M   'P 1'
#
loop_
_entity.id
_entity.type
_entity.pdbx_description
1 polymer ?
#
loop_
_entity_poly.entity_id
_entity_poly.type
_entity_poly.pdbx_seq_one_letter_code
_entity_poly.pdbx_strand_id
1 'polypeptide(L)'
;QDLEDYMNEEELYEQREDLKWMSYRIDSNSPYFYVSHEDFTDIFVHIRVRIHGEYKLVKKILSFEDAIEKHLHVPGFSVNLVFVGNKRDDVFEVDADPSKWVTSHNWSGGYKTLAHELMHLMGLPDEYDRIESHANNRNMDREQRLLQFKTQMNDEVPIDSKDGIMCYNFRKPLERHVCVAVGLGADCIQHRMELFHSDK
;
A
#
# COMPACT_ATOMS: atom_id res chain seq x y z
N GLN A 1 19.34 22.49 2.62
CA GLN A 1 19.45 21.04 2.90
C GLN A 1 18.57 20.40 1.85
N ASP A 2 19.22 19.83 0.84
CA ASP A 2 18.54 19.33 -0.35
C ASP A 2 17.69 18.12 0.04
N LEU A 3 16.56 17.92 -0.66
CA LEU A 3 15.67 16.80 -0.37
C LEU A 3 16.39 15.45 -0.54
N GLU A 4 17.38 15.41 -1.43
CA GLU A 4 18.29 14.28 -1.63
C GLU A 4 19.14 13.99 -0.39
N ASP A 5 19.63 15.00 0.34
CA ASP A 5 20.41 14.80 1.56
C ASP A 5 19.55 14.15 2.67
N TYR A 6 18.30 14.60 2.82
CA TYR A 6 17.36 14.05 3.81
C TYR A 6 17.04 12.57 3.54
N MET A 7 16.79 12.21 2.27
CA MET A 7 16.44 10.84 1.88
C MET A 7 17.65 9.89 1.90
N ASN A 8 18.88 10.41 1.73
CA ASN A 8 20.10 9.61 1.86
C ASN A 8 20.47 9.35 3.33
N GLU A 9 20.06 10.21 4.28
CA GLU A 9 20.28 10.01 5.72
C GLU A 9 19.35 8.94 6.33
N GLU A 10 18.11 8.81 5.84
CA GLU A 10 17.14 7.79 6.30
C GLU A 10 17.44 6.36 5.81
N GLU A 11 18.21 6.18 4.72
CA GLU A 11 18.59 4.85 4.18
C GLU A 11 19.45 4.01 5.16
N LEU A 12 19.88 4.60 6.28
CA LEU A 12 20.78 4.00 7.28
C LEU A 12 20.09 3.24 8.43
N TYR A 13 18.75 3.23 8.53
CA TYR A 13 18.04 2.62 9.67
C TYR A 13 17.67 1.14 9.50
N GLU A 14 18.21 0.35 10.43
CA GLU A 14 17.80 -0.97 10.93
C GLU A 14 17.46 -2.07 9.91
N GLN A 15 18.51 -2.72 9.41
CA GLN A 15 18.38 -4.13 9.04
C GLN A 15 18.29 -4.95 10.33
N ARG A 16 17.10 -5.45 10.65
CA ARG A 16 16.94 -6.55 11.60
C ARG A 16 17.66 -7.78 11.04
N GLU A 17 18.90 -7.99 11.49
CA GLU A 17 19.76 -9.12 11.08
C GLU A 17 19.19 -10.48 11.50
N ASP A 18 18.24 -10.49 12.44
CA ASP A 18 17.58 -11.68 12.95
C ASP A 18 16.41 -12.16 12.07
N LEU A 19 15.97 -11.34 11.11
CA LEU A 19 14.90 -11.71 10.19
C LEU A 19 15.43 -12.30 8.89
N LYS A 20 14.77 -13.34 8.41
CA LYS A 20 15.02 -13.89 7.08
C LYS A 20 14.17 -13.16 6.05
N TRP A 21 14.83 -12.33 5.27
CA TRP A 21 14.20 -11.55 4.21
C TRP A 21 14.12 -12.31 2.90
N MET A 22 12.97 -12.21 2.23
CA MET A 22 12.77 -12.68 0.87
C MET A 22 12.28 -11.53 -0.02
N SER A 23 12.78 -11.45 -1.25
CA SER A 23 12.26 -10.51 -2.24
C SER A 23 10.94 -11.01 -2.81
N TYR A 24 9.92 -10.17 -2.83
CA TYR A 24 8.62 -10.44 -3.44
C TYR A 24 8.34 -9.45 -4.58
N ARG A 25 7.77 -9.97 -5.67
CA ARG A 25 7.33 -9.20 -6.85
C ARG A 25 5.88 -9.53 -7.14
N ILE A 26 5.10 -8.49 -7.45
CA ILE A 26 3.71 -8.65 -7.91
C ILE A 26 3.69 -9.32 -9.28
N ASP A 27 4.56 -8.86 -10.19
CA ASP A 27 4.75 -9.41 -11.53
C ASP A 27 6.22 -9.25 -11.97
N SER A 28 6.57 -9.75 -13.16
CA SER A 28 7.95 -9.74 -13.65
C SER A 28 8.53 -8.35 -13.90
N ASN A 29 7.68 -7.34 -14.06
CA ASN A 29 8.07 -5.98 -14.46
C ASN A 29 7.97 -4.97 -13.30
N SER A 30 7.28 -5.31 -12.22
CA SER A 30 7.14 -4.48 -11.03
C SER A 30 8.41 -4.50 -10.17
N PRO A 31 8.76 -3.38 -9.49
CA PRO A 31 9.78 -3.37 -8.45
C PRO A 31 9.49 -4.45 -7.40
N TYR A 32 10.54 -4.93 -6.75
CA TYR A 32 10.38 -5.86 -5.64
C TYR A 32 10.46 -5.15 -4.30
N PHE A 33 9.87 -5.76 -3.28
CA PHE A 33 10.06 -5.37 -1.89
C PHE A 33 10.45 -6.59 -1.06
N TYR A 34 10.88 -6.37 0.18
CA TYR A 34 11.33 -7.45 1.04
C TYR A 34 10.25 -7.82 2.05
N VAL A 35 10.08 -9.11 2.27
CA VAL A 35 9.15 -9.65 3.25
C VAL A 35 9.87 -10.66 4.14
N SER A 36 9.65 -10.55 5.44
CA SER A 36 9.88 -11.61 6.41
C SER A 36 8.52 -12.16 6.83
N HIS A 37 8.28 -13.45 6.59
CA HIS A 37 7.01 -14.10 6.91
C HIS A 37 7.21 -15.58 7.31
N GLU A 38 8.36 -15.91 7.92
CA GLU A 38 8.60 -17.28 8.42
C GLU A 38 7.51 -17.73 9.40
N ASP A 39 6.90 -16.76 10.10
CA ASP A 39 5.70 -16.93 10.91
C ASP A 39 4.55 -16.11 10.31
N PHE A 40 3.41 -16.75 10.03
CA PHE A 40 2.21 -16.05 9.54
C PHE A 40 1.62 -15.08 10.57
N THR A 41 2.06 -15.18 11.82
CA THR A 41 1.66 -14.32 12.94
C THR A 41 2.63 -13.17 13.17
N ASP A 42 3.74 -13.09 12.43
CA ASP A 42 4.71 -12.00 12.45
C ASP A 42 5.23 -11.70 11.03
N ILE A 43 4.39 -11.04 10.24
CA ILE A 43 4.71 -10.63 8.87
C ILE A 43 5.26 -9.21 8.90
N PHE A 44 6.46 -9.05 8.36
CA PHE A 44 7.13 -7.77 8.25
C PHE A 44 7.46 -7.45 6.80
N VAL A 45 7.01 -6.28 6.33
CA VAL A 45 7.27 -5.79 4.98
C VAL A 45 8.26 -4.65 5.05
N HIS A 46 9.26 -4.64 4.18
CA HIS A 46 10.15 -3.50 3.95
C HIS A 46 10.05 -3.07 2.49
N ILE A 47 9.54 -1.85 2.29
CA ILE A 47 9.21 -1.31 0.97
C ILE A 47 9.83 0.08 0.81
N ARG A 48 10.46 0.32 -0.35
CA ARG A 48 11.13 1.58 -0.66
C ARG A 48 10.36 2.34 -1.71
N VAL A 49 10.11 3.62 -1.45
CA VAL A 49 9.36 4.49 -2.35
C VAL A 49 10.17 5.75 -2.63
N ARG A 50 10.22 6.14 -3.89
CA ARG A 50 10.76 7.42 -4.33
C ARG A 50 9.63 8.28 -4.85
N ILE A 51 9.57 9.53 -4.35
CA ILE A 51 8.49 10.46 -4.68
C ILE A 51 9.02 11.61 -5.55
N HIS A 52 8.36 11.86 -6.67
CA HIS A 52 8.61 12.99 -7.56
C HIS A 52 7.51 14.03 -7.46
N GLY A 53 7.83 15.30 -7.25
CA GLY A 53 6.81 16.35 -7.27
C GLY A 53 7.27 17.69 -6.73
N GLU A 54 6.32 18.58 -6.46
CA GLU A 54 6.61 19.86 -5.84
C GLU A 54 7.20 19.65 -4.43
N TYR A 55 8.36 20.26 -4.16
CA TYR A 55 9.10 20.12 -2.90
C TYR A 55 8.22 20.21 -1.63
N LYS A 56 7.29 21.17 -1.58
CA LYS A 56 6.41 21.34 -0.40
C LYS A 56 5.48 20.16 -0.20
N LEU A 57 4.96 19.58 -1.28
CA LEU A 57 4.08 18.42 -1.23
C LEU A 57 4.88 17.17 -0.88
N VAL A 58 6.02 16.95 -1.54
CA VAL A 58 6.91 15.81 -1.24
C VAL A 58 7.31 15.83 0.23
N LYS A 59 7.82 16.95 0.74
CA LYS A 59 8.19 17.09 2.15
C LYS A 59 7.02 16.80 3.11
N LYS A 60 5.80 17.18 2.75
CA LYS A 60 4.62 16.86 3.53
C LYS A 60 4.32 15.36 3.52
N ILE A 61 4.45 14.70 2.37
CA ILE A 61 4.26 13.25 2.25
C ILE A 61 5.31 12.50 3.06
N LEU A 62 6.59 12.89 2.98
CA LEU A 62 7.67 12.30 3.77
C LEU A 62 7.34 12.34 5.27
N SER A 63 6.77 13.45 5.76
CA SER A 63 6.36 13.58 7.16
C SER A 63 5.22 12.65 7.60
N PHE A 64 4.60 11.90 6.68
CA PHE A 64 3.55 10.92 6.98
C PHE A 64 4.06 9.49 7.12
N GLU A 65 5.36 9.21 6.97
CA GLU A 65 5.94 7.84 7.04
C GLU A 65 5.38 7.02 8.23
N ASP A 66 5.68 7.44 9.46
CA ASP A 66 5.22 6.80 10.70
C ASP A 66 3.67 6.71 10.79
N ALA A 67 2.95 7.71 10.28
CA ALA A 67 1.49 7.70 10.30
C ALA A 67 0.89 6.69 9.32
N ILE A 68 1.53 6.49 8.17
CA ILE A 68 1.17 5.47 7.18
C ILE A 68 1.38 4.08 7.78
N GLU A 69 2.57 3.82 8.33
CA GLU A 69 2.94 2.54 8.95
C GLU A 69 1.98 2.17 10.10
N LYS A 70 1.74 3.10 11.03
CA LYS A 70 0.78 2.91 12.12
C LYS A 70 -0.64 2.70 11.63
N HIS A 71 -1.02 3.29 10.50
CA HIS A 71 -2.34 3.07 9.91
C HIS A 71 -2.45 1.68 9.29
N LEU A 72 -1.38 1.14 8.69
CA LEU A 72 -1.35 -0.23 8.18
C LEU A 72 -1.20 -1.29 9.26
N HIS A 73 -0.61 -0.96 10.39
CA HIS A 73 -0.37 -1.93 11.46
C HIS A 73 -1.67 -2.60 11.97
N VAL A 74 -1.60 -3.93 12.03
CA VAL A 74 -2.54 -4.84 12.71
C VAL A 74 -1.72 -5.92 13.43
N PRO A 75 -2.26 -6.64 14.43
CA PRO A 75 -1.53 -7.71 15.09
C PRO A 75 -0.85 -8.67 14.09
N GLY A 76 0.46 -8.87 14.28
CA GLY A 76 1.25 -9.73 13.42
C GLY A 76 1.50 -9.23 12.00
N PHE A 77 1.29 -7.94 11.74
CA PHE A 77 1.64 -7.31 10.46
C PHE A 77 2.20 -5.90 10.68
N SER A 78 3.41 -5.68 10.19
CA SER A 78 4.05 -4.37 10.21
C SER A 78 4.68 -4.06 8.86
N VAL A 79 4.64 -2.78 8.50
CA VAL A 79 5.26 -2.26 7.28
C VAL A 79 6.31 -1.25 7.71
N ASN A 80 7.50 -1.39 7.16
CA ASN A 80 8.57 -0.41 7.17
C ASN A 80 8.62 0.24 5.78
N LEU A 81 8.08 1.44 5.68
CA LEU A 81 8.11 2.28 4.50
C LEU A 81 9.35 3.17 4.60
N VAL A 82 10.23 3.10 3.60
CA VAL A 82 11.39 3.98 3.55
C VAL A 82 11.33 4.85 2.29
N PHE A 83 11.41 6.15 2.47
CA PHE A 83 11.55 7.06 1.35
C PHE A 83 13.00 7.19 0.90
N VAL A 84 13.27 6.96 -0.40
CA VAL A 84 14.63 6.97 -0.94
C VAL A 84 14.81 7.93 -2.12
N GLY A 85 15.97 8.57 -2.18
CA GLY A 85 16.28 9.56 -3.23
C GLY A 85 16.74 8.95 -4.56
N ASN A 86 17.22 7.71 -4.53
CA ASN A 86 17.86 7.04 -5.66
C ASN A 86 16.95 5.97 -6.29
N LYS A 87 16.97 5.90 -7.63
CA LYS A 87 16.27 4.86 -8.38
C LYS A 87 17.03 3.54 -8.30
N ARG A 88 16.30 2.44 -8.02
CA ARG A 88 16.81 1.07 -7.98
C ARG A 88 15.71 0.07 -8.37
N ASP A 89 16.05 -1.20 -8.55
CA ASP A 89 15.11 -2.26 -8.92
C ASP A 89 14.11 -2.63 -7.80
N ASP A 90 14.41 -2.23 -6.56
CA ASP A 90 13.60 -2.40 -5.36
C ASP A 90 12.87 -1.13 -4.91
N VAL A 91 12.80 -0.12 -5.79
CA VAL A 91 12.23 1.19 -5.48
C VAL A 91 11.02 1.45 -6.34
N PHE A 92 9.89 1.68 -5.67
CA PHE A 92 8.66 2.11 -6.32
C PHE A 92 8.73 3.60 -6.61
N GLU A 93 8.51 3.98 -7.87
CA GLU A 93 8.52 5.37 -8.33
C GLU A 93 7.09 5.91 -8.31
N VAL A 94 6.88 7.00 -7.58
CA VAL A 94 5.55 7.59 -7.36
C VAL A 94 5.59 9.09 -7.62
N ASP A 95 4.64 9.61 -8.39
CA ASP A 95 4.48 11.05 -8.55
C ASP A 95 3.70 11.66 -7.38
N ALA A 96 3.80 12.98 -7.19
CA ALA A 96 3.03 13.75 -6.24
C ALA A 96 2.50 15.02 -6.92
N ASP A 97 1.30 14.89 -7.49
CA ASP A 97 0.59 15.97 -8.16
C ASP A 97 -0.84 16.09 -7.60
N PRO A 98 -1.18 17.19 -6.89
CA PRO A 98 -2.49 17.38 -6.28
C PRO A 98 -3.58 17.72 -7.31
N SER A 99 -3.22 17.99 -8.57
CA SER A 99 -4.17 18.20 -9.67
C SER A 99 -4.62 16.90 -10.33
N LYS A 100 -3.88 15.80 -10.08
CA LYS A 100 -4.20 14.46 -10.58
C LYS A 100 -4.89 13.63 -9.50
N TRP A 101 -5.62 12.64 -9.95
CA TRP A 101 -6.28 11.68 -9.06
C TRP A 101 -5.26 10.90 -8.23
N VAL A 102 -5.61 10.60 -6.99
CA VAL A 102 -4.74 9.79 -6.12
C VAL A 102 -4.77 8.35 -6.61
N THR A 103 -3.59 7.78 -6.84
CA THR A 103 -3.42 6.39 -7.25
C THR A 103 -2.09 5.88 -6.68
N SER A 104 -1.82 4.58 -6.84
CA SER A 104 -0.55 3.97 -6.44
C SER A 104 0.67 4.62 -7.10
N HIS A 105 0.49 5.29 -8.24
CA HIS A 105 1.54 6.00 -8.98
C HIS A 105 1.46 7.52 -8.85
N ASN A 106 0.46 8.06 -8.14
CA ASN A 106 0.34 9.49 -7.85
C ASN A 106 -0.20 9.73 -6.43
N TRP A 107 0.69 10.05 -5.50
CA TRP A 107 0.36 10.26 -4.10
C TRP A 107 0.01 11.72 -3.83
N SER A 108 -1.24 11.95 -3.47
CA SER A 108 -1.68 13.21 -2.87
C SER A 108 -2.73 12.96 -1.79
N GLY A 109 -2.88 13.88 -0.84
CA GLY A 109 -3.82 13.75 0.27
C GLY A 109 -3.17 13.53 1.64
N GLY A 110 -3.85 12.75 2.50
CA GLY A 110 -3.42 12.47 3.88
C GLY A 110 -2.97 11.02 4.07
N TYR A 111 -2.29 10.74 5.20
CA TYR A 111 -1.66 9.45 5.49
C TYR A 111 -2.56 8.22 5.30
N LYS A 112 -3.87 8.32 5.58
CA LYS A 112 -4.83 7.22 5.38
C LYS A 112 -4.98 6.83 3.91
N THR A 113 -5.07 7.84 3.05
CA THR A 113 -5.11 7.63 1.60
C THR A 113 -3.80 7.03 1.13
N LEU A 114 -2.66 7.57 1.58
CA LEU A 114 -1.35 7.05 1.18
C LEU A 114 -1.09 5.63 1.67
N ALA A 115 -1.60 5.26 2.85
CA ALA A 115 -1.57 3.89 3.34
C ALA A 115 -2.38 2.94 2.44
N HIS A 116 -3.55 3.37 1.97
CA HIS A 116 -4.32 2.62 0.97
C HIS A 116 -3.55 2.48 -0.35
N GLU A 117 -2.95 3.57 -0.86
CA GLU A 117 -2.13 3.52 -2.07
C GLU A 117 -0.87 2.64 -1.92
N LEU A 118 -0.29 2.57 -0.72
CA LEU A 118 0.83 1.68 -0.44
C LEU A 118 0.43 0.20 -0.54
N MET A 119 -0.81 -0.16 -0.17
CA MET A 119 -1.31 -1.53 -0.37
C MET A 119 -1.42 -1.88 -1.87
N HIS A 120 -1.76 -0.91 -2.72
CA HIS A 120 -1.72 -1.13 -4.17
C HIS A 120 -0.30 -1.36 -4.70
N LEU A 121 0.72 -0.72 -4.12
CA LEU A 121 2.13 -1.03 -4.43
C LEU A 121 2.54 -2.46 -4.03
N MET A 122 1.74 -3.13 -3.19
CA MET A 122 1.87 -4.55 -2.85
C MET A 122 0.93 -5.46 -3.66
N GLY A 123 0.24 -4.91 -4.67
CA GLY A 123 -0.52 -5.69 -5.65
C GLY A 123 -1.99 -5.92 -5.30
N LEU A 124 -2.51 -5.27 -4.26
CA LEU A 124 -3.93 -5.40 -3.93
C LEU A 124 -4.77 -4.51 -4.85
N PRO A 125 -5.88 -5.02 -5.43
CA PRO A 125 -6.85 -4.18 -6.12
C PRO A 125 -7.76 -3.43 -5.14
N ASP A 126 -8.44 -2.39 -5.61
CA ASP A 126 -9.58 -1.82 -4.87
C ASP A 126 -10.68 -2.87 -4.71
N GLU A 127 -11.42 -2.78 -3.59
CA GLU A 127 -12.56 -3.65 -3.30
C GLU A 127 -13.88 -2.87 -3.15
N TYR A 128 -13.88 -1.55 -3.37
CA TYR A 128 -15.10 -0.76 -3.29
C TYR A 128 -15.92 -0.82 -4.57
N ASP A 129 -17.25 -0.59 -4.45
CA ASP A 129 -18.11 -0.37 -5.60
C ASP A 129 -17.70 0.93 -6.30
N ARG A 130 -17.06 0.79 -7.46
CA ARG A 130 -16.50 1.91 -8.24
C ARG A 130 -17.61 2.77 -8.84
N ILE A 131 -18.78 2.19 -9.14
CA ILE A 131 -19.90 2.96 -9.69
C ILE A 131 -20.46 3.88 -8.62
N GLU A 132 -20.81 3.33 -7.45
CA GLU A 132 -21.37 4.12 -6.36
C GLU A 132 -20.37 5.12 -5.78
N SER A 133 -19.10 4.71 -5.62
CA SER A 133 -18.04 5.57 -5.06
C SER A 133 -17.74 6.79 -5.95
N HIS A 134 -17.95 6.67 -7.26
CA HIS A 134 -17.67 7.74 -8.22
C HIS A 134 -18.93 8.40 -8.81
N ALA A 135 -20.13 7.96 -8.42
CA ALA A 135 -21.41 8.43 -8.99
C ALA A 135 -21.59 9.96 -8.92
N ASN A 136 -21.06 10.59 -7.87
CA ASN A 136 -21.19 12.03 -7.64
C ASN A 136 -19.97 12.85 -8.10
N ASN A 137 -18.98 12.22 -8.75
CA ASN A 137 -17.78 12.90 -9.19
C ASN A 137 -18.01 13.65 -10.52
N ARG A 138 -18.53 14.88 -10.41
CA ARG A 138 -18.80 15.75 -11.57
C ARG A 138 -17.55 16.12 -12.38
N ASN A 139 -16.38 16.06 -11.76
CA ASN A 139 -15.12 16.44 -12.37
C ASN A 139 -14.42 15.27 -13.08
N MET A 140 -14.93 14.04 -12.94
CA MET A 140 -14.43 12.89 -13.70
C MET A 140 -14.79 13.05 -15.18
N ASP A 141 -13.80 12.98 -16.06
CA ASP A 141 -14.04 13.05 -17.50
C ASP A 141 -14.72 11.76 -18.02
N ARG A 142 -15.12 11.78 -19.30
CA ARG A 142 -15.84 10.64 -19.89
C ARG A 142 -14.98 9.38 -19.98
N GLU A 143 -13.68 9.52 -20.24
CA GLU A 143 -12.78 8.37 -20.41
C GLU A 143 -12.57 7.66 -19.08
N GLN A 144 -12.34 8.44 -18.02
CA GLN A 144 -12.24 7.94 -16.65
C GLN A 144 -13.53 7.26 -16.18
N ARG A 145 -14.71 7.82 -16.49
CA ARG A 145 -16.00 7.17 -16.16
C ARG A 145 -16.15 5.81 -16.84
N LEU A 146 -15.81 5.73 -18.13
CA LEU A 146 -15.86 4.47 -18.88
C LEU A 146 -14.83 3.46 -18.36
N LEU A 147 -13.67 3.93 -17.93
CA LEU A 147 -12.66 3.09 -17.29
C LEU A 147 -13.19 2.50 -15.98
N GLN A 148 -13.72 3.32 -15.06
CA GLN A 148 -14.29 2.83 -13.79
C GLN A 148 -15.41 1.81 -14.01
N PHE A 149 -16.29 2.08 -14.98
CA PHE A 149 -17.36 1.15 -15.35
C PHE A 149 -16.79 -0.18 -15.89
N LYS A 150 -15.83 -0.12 -16.82
CA LYS A 150 -15.20 -1.32 -17.37
C LYS A 150 -14.52 -2.15 -16.28
N THR A 151 -13.82 -1.50 -15.35
CA THR A 151 -13.15 -2.18 -14.23
C THR A 151 -14.18 -2.86 -13.33
N GLN A 152 -15.22 -2.15 -12.89
CA GLN A 152 -16.29 -2.72 -12.06
C GLN A 152 -16.94 -3.97 -12.68
N MET A 153 -17.11 -3.99 -14.00
CA MET A 153 -17.74 -5.12 -14.69
C MET A 153 -16.82 -6.34 -14.82
N ASN A 154 -15.50 -6.15 -14.65
CA ASN A 154 -14.51 -7.23 -14.64
C ASN A 154 -14.17 -7.70 -13.22
N ASP A 155 -14.50 -6.91 -12.21
CA ASP A 155 -14.25 -7.22 -10.81
C ASP A 155 -15.41 -8.10 -10.28
N GLU A 156 -15.08 -9.30 -9.78
CA GLU A 156 -15.99 -10.02 -8.86
C GLU A 156 -15.85 -9.37 -7.48
N VAL A 157 -16.65 -8.35 -7.17
CA VAL A 157 -16.68 -7.79 -5.82
C VAL A 157 -17.35 -8.81 -4.89
N PRO A 158 -16.63 -9.41 -3.92
CA PRO A 158 -17.24 -10.40 -3.04
C PRO A 158 -18.34 -9.74 -2.22
N ILE A 159 -19.55 -10.31 -2.25
CA ILE A 159 -20.75 -9.80 -1.57
C ILE A 159 -20.57 -9.76 -0.04
N ASP A 160 -19.57 -10.48 0.50
CA ASP A 160 -19.20 -10.53 1.90
C ASP A 160 -17.96 -9.68 2.27
N SER A 161 -17.52 -8.76 1.40
CA SER A 161 -16.45 -7.79 1.65
C SER A 161 -16.82 -6.84 2.80
N LYS A 162 -16.76 -7.30 4.06
CA LYS A 162 -16.91 -6.43 5.23
C LYS A 162 -15.64 -5.60 5.44
N ASP A 163 -15.45 -4.66 4.52
CA ASP A 163 -14.83 -3.35 4.62
C ASP A 163 -13.45 -3.23 5.30
N GLY A 164 -12.42 -3.72 4.61
CA GLY A 164 -11.02 -3.45 4.94
C GLY A 164 -10.48 -2.19 4.26
N ILE A 165 -9.18 -1.94 4.41
CA ILE A 165 -8.52 -0.76 3.86
C ILE A 165 -8.70 -0.60 2.34
N MET A 166 -8.79 -1.70 1.58
CA MET A 166 -8.98 -1.69 0.12
C MET A 166 -10.39 -1.28 -0.32
N CYS A 167 -11.37 -1.27 0.58
CA CYS A 167 -12.70 -0.72 0.34
C CYS A 167 -12.77 0.73 0.85
N TYR A 168 -12.23 0.97 2.05
CA TYR A 168 -12.24 2.30 2.67
C TYR A 168 -10.91 2.63 3.33
N ASN A 169 -10.25 3.68 2.85
CA ASN A 169 -8.93 4.09 3.34
C ASN A 169 -8.85 4.38 4.86
N PHE A 170 -9.97 4.64 5.54
CA PHE A 170 -10.01 4.87 6.98
C PHE A 170 -10.05 3.57 7.81
N ARG A 171 -10.21 2.42 7.18
CA ARG A 171 -10.19 1.10 7.80
C ARG A 171 -8.76 0.55 7.85
N LYS A 172 -8.60 -0.51 8.63
CA LYS A 172 -7.37 -1.30 8.73
C LYS A 172 -7.33 -2.39 7.65
N PRO A 173 -6.15 -2.90 7.28
CA PRO A 173 -6.06 -4.11 6.47
C PRO A 173 -6.78 -5.29 7.14
N LEU A 174 -7.36 -6.17 6.33
CA LEU A 174 -7.92 -7.45 6.79
C LEU A 174 -6.85 -8.54 6.69
N GLU A 175 -7.07 -9.68 7.34
CA GLU A 175 -6.12 -10.80 7.28
C GLU A 175 -5.85 -11.28 5.84
N ARG A 176 -6.90 -11.28 5.00
CA ARG A 176 -6.73 -11.55 3.56
C ARG A 176 -5.82 -10.54 2.87
N HIS A 177 -5.91 -9.26 3.25
CA HIS A 177 -5.09 -8.21 2.65
C HIS A 177 -3.63 -8.40 3.01
N VAL A 178 -3.37 -8.70 4.29
CA VAL A 178 -2.02 -9.01 4.79
C VAL A 178 -1.40 -10.17 4.02
N CYS A 179 -2.09 -11.31 3.91
CA CYS A 179 -1.54 -12.48 3.23
C CYS A 179 -1.35 -12.26 1.73
N VAL A 180 -2.35 -11.68 1.04
CA VAL A 180 -2.28 -11.45 -0.41
C VAL A 180 -1.21 -10.43 -0.76
N ALA A 181 -1.01 -9.39 0.06
CA ALA A 181 0.05 -8.39 -0.11
C ALA A 181 1.43 -9.03 -0.30
N VAL A 182 1.68 -10.15 0.37
CA VAL A 182 2.98 -10.81 0.40
C VAL A 182 2.99 -12.15 -0.34
N GLY A 183 1.97 -12.41 -1.17
CA GLY A 183 1.90 -13.61 -2.00
C GLY A 183 1.58 -14.90 -1.25
N LEU A 184 1.02 -14.81 -0.04
CA LEU A 184 0.59 -15.96 0.75
C LEU A 184 -0.88 -16.31 0.48
N GLY A 185 -1.18 -17.61 0.52
CA GLY A 185 -2.49 -18.16 0.16
C GLY A 185 -3.43 -18.39 1.35
N ALA A 186 -4.40 -19.28 1.14
CA ALA A 186 -5.48 -19.58 2.08
C ALA A 186 -4.99 -20.02 3.47
N ASP A 187 -3.89 -20.76 3.55
CA ASP A 187 -3.33 -21.24 4.83
C ASP A 187 -2.92 -20.09 5.75
N CYS A 188 -2.33 -19.02 5.20
CA CYS A 188 -1.99 -17.81 5.96
C CYS A 188 -3.26 -17.14 6.48
N ILE A 189 -4.28 -17.02 5.63
CA ILE A 189 -5.54 -16.37 5.99
C ILE A 189 -6.22 -17.14 7.10
N GLN A 190 -6.36 -18.46 6.95
CA GLN A 190 -7.00 -19.31 7.94
C GLN A 190 -6.28 -19.23 9.29
N HIS A 191 -4.95 -19.37 9.29
CA HIS A 191 -4.17 -19.34 10.53
C HIS A 191 -4.31 -18.01 11.28
N ARG A 192 -4.23 -16.89 10.55
CA ARG A 192 -4.40 -15.55 11.12
C ARG A 192 -5.83 -15.30 11.61
N MET A 193 -6.84 -15.81 10.90
CA MET A 193 -8.23 -15.73 11.33
C MET A 193 -8.46 -16.53 12.62
N GLU A 194 -7.91 -17.74 12.72
CA GLU A 194 -7.98 -18.57 13.92
C GLU A 194 -7.25 -17.92 15.11
N LEU A 195 -6.11 -17.28 14.91
CA LEU A 195 -5.37 -16.69 16.03
C LEU A 195 -5.94 -15.35 16.50
N PHE A 196 -6.27 -14.44 15.57
CA PHE A 196 -6.62 -13.06 15.91
C PHE A 196 -8.13 -12.80 16.03
N HIS A 197 -8.97 -13.78 15.65
CA HIS A 197 -10.43 -13.61 15.62
C HIS A 197 -11.24 -14.80 16.20
N SER A 198 -10.61 -15.87 16.70
CA SER A 198 -11.34 -17.04 17.26
C SER A 198 -12.16 -16.75 18.53
N ASP A 199 -11.88 -15.66 19.24
CA ASP A 199 -12.56 -15.26 20.48
C ASP A 199 -13.50 -14.05 20.33
N LYS A 200 -14.06 -13.81 19.12
CA LYS A 200 -15.04 -12.73 18.87
C LYS A 200 -16.40 -13.25 18.41
#